data_AF-A0A2T7TN96-F1
#
_entry.id   AF-A0A2T7TN96-F1
#
_cell.length_a   1.000
_cell.length_b   1.000
_cell.length_c   1.000
_cell.angle_alpha   90.00
_cell.angle_beta   90.00
_cell.angle_gamma   90.00
#
_symmetry.space_group_name_H-M   'P 1'
#
loop_
_entity.id
_entity.type
_entity.pdbx_description
1 polymer ?
#
loop_
_entity_poly.entity_id
_entity_poly.type
_entity_poly.pdbx_seq_one_letter_code
_entity_poly.pdbx_strand_id
1 'polypeptide(L)'
;MPAIHVGTPMPLPMYPGERIALLTQHGKERVIGPVLDDALGCRVEHVAGYDTDLLGTFTRDIPRAGTQLEAARRKAQMGMKLSGLPIGIASEGSFATDPYLGMFPWNIELILWIDTGRELEIVAMAQGKTNFSHLLTADWAEARGFACRSKFPDHHLVVRPDGEQDPAFRKGLSNWTELELAFSAAQAQSGEGQVFLETDMRACANPTRMETIRLAAEDLSQRIRSRCPECASPGFWKVERISGLKCSSCGEPTSETRAVIYGCINCEYRCTRELTDPPRADPRFCEYCNP
;
A
#
# COMPACT_ATOMS: atom_id res chain seq x y z
N MET A 1 -16.12 -19.18 46.61
CA MET A 1 -15.79 -19.74 45.29
C MET A 1 -15.56 -18.57 44.35
N PRO A 2 -14.36 -18.37 43.79
CA PRO A 2 -14.12 -17.23 42.91
C PRO A 2 -14.79 -17.49 41.56
N ALA A 3 -15.47 -16.45 41.05
CA ALA A 3 -16.11 -16.48 39.75
C ALA A 3 -15.04 -16.67 38.66
N ILE A 4 -15.20 -17.73 37.89
CA ILE A 4 -14.37 -18.04 36.73
C ILE A 4 -14.74 -17.02 35.66
N HIS A 5 -13.85 -16.06 35.37
CA HIS A 5 -13.99 -15.21 34.20
C HIS A 5 -13.90 -16.08 32.96
N VAL A 6 -15.06 -16.41 32.38
CA VAL A 6 -15.15 -16.99 31.05
C VAL A 6 -14.72 -15.89 30.08
N GLY A 7 -13.44 -15.93 29.68
CA GLY A 7 -12.94 -15.06 28.62
C GLY A 7 -13.81 -15.24 27.38
N THR A 8 -14.17 -14.12 26.74
CA THR A 8 -14.90 -14.11 25.47
C THR A 8 -14.18 -15.07 24.50
N PRO A 9 -14.87 -16.06 23.91
CA PRO A 9 -14.21 -16.99 23.01
C PRO A 9 -13.54 -16.21 21.87
N MET A 10 -12.23 -16.41 21.69
CA MET A 10 -11.55 -15.87 20.53
C MET A 10 -12.27 -16.38 19.28
N PRO A 11 -12.66 -15.49 18.35
CA PRO A 11 -13.34 -15.92 17.13
C PRO A 11 -12.46 -16.92 16.39
N LEU A 12 -13.06 -18.02 15.93
CA LEU A 12 -12.35 -19.07 15.19
C LEU A 12 -11.62 -18.47 13.98
N PRO A 13 -10.40 -18.94 13.67
CA PRO A 13 -9.66 -18.51 12.49
C PRO A 13 -10.48 -18.71 11.22
N MET A 14 -10.40 -17.75 10.30
CA MET A 14 -11.21 -17.72 9.07
C MET A 14 -10.70 -18.67 7.98
N TYR A 15 -9.39 -18.95 8.02
CA TYR A 15 -8.64 -19.75 7.06
C TYR A 15 -7.61 -20.66 7.78
N PRO A 16 -8.04 -21.52 8.73
CA PRO A 16 -7.12 -22.29 9.57
C PRO A 16 -6.24 -23.24 8.76
N GLY A 17 -4.93 -23.00 8.77
CA GLY A 17 -3.94 -23.84 8.09
C GLY A 17 -3.97 -23.76 6.56
N GLU A 18 -4.82 -22.90 5.99
CA GLU A 18 -4.90 -22.71 4.54
C GLU A 18 -3.63 -22.06 4.00
N ARG A 19 -3.11 -22.60 2.90
CA ARG A 19 -1.91 -22.09 2.24
C ARG A 19 -2.32 -21.05 1.19
N ILE A 20 -1.73 -19.86 1.27
CA ILE A 20 -2.10 -18.71 0.43
C ILE A 20 -0.93 -18.33 -0.47
N ALA A 21 -1.12 -18.31 -1.78
CA ALA A 21 -0.06 -17.95 -2.72
C ALA A 21 0.19 -16.44 -2.73
N LEU A 22 1.41 -16.00 -2.42
CA LEU A 22 1.85 -14.61 -2.61
C LEU A 22 2.94 -14.55 -3.66
N LEU A 23 2.58 -14.11 -4.87
CA LEU A 23 3.57 -13.78 -5.90
C LEU A 23 4.01 -12.33 -5.72
N THR A 24 5.23 -12.12 -5.25
CA THR A 24 5.77 -10.78 -5.03
C THR A 24 7.29 -10.75 -5.19
N GLN A 25 7.81 -9.53 -5.33
CA GLN A 25 9.23 -9.21 -5.32
C GLN A 25 9.52 -8.13 -4.27
N HIS A 26 10.80 -7.92 -3.99
CA HIS A 26 11.30 -6.87 -3.10
C HIS A 26 10.84 -7.01 -1.64
N GLY A 27 10.70 -8.22 -1.12
CA GLY A 27 10.62 -8.46 0.32
C GLY A 27 9.27 -8.14 0.97
N LYS A 28 8.21 -7.90 0.18
CA LYS A 28 6.88 -7.51 0.70
C LYS A 28 6.23 -8.61 1.54
N GLU A 29 6.57 -9.87 1.28
CA GLU A 29 6.12 -11.02 2.06
C GLU A 29 6.41 -10.88 3.56
N ARG A 30 7.48 -10.15 3.92
CA ARG A 30 7.88 -9.92 5.32
C ARG A 30 6.89 -9.09 6.13
N VAL A 31 6.08 -8.26 5.47
CA VAL A 31 5.08 -7.41 6.13
C VAL A 31 3.64 -7.82 5.84
N ILE A 32 3.41 -8.57 4.75
CA ILE A 32 2.09 -9.11 4.41
C ILE A 32 1.84 -10.43 5.15
N GLY A 33 2.80 -11.35 5.12
CA GLY A 33 2.65 -12.69 5.68
C GLY A 33 2.28 -12.69 7.17
N PRO A 34 3.10 -12.10 8.05
CA PRO A 34 2.81 -12.09 9.49
C PRO A 34 1.44 -11.51 9.85
N VAL A 35 1.04 -10.42 9.19
CA VAL A 35 -0.27 -9.77 9.44
C VAL A 35 -1.42 -10.71 9.11
N LEU A 36 -1.35 -11.41 7.99
CA LEU A 36 -2.43 -12.29 7.55
C LEU A 36 -2.42 -13.63 8.28
N ASP A 37 -1.25 -14.23 8.49
CA ASP A 37 -1.08 -15.48 9.21
C ASP A 37 -1.67 -15.36 10.63
N ASP A 38 -1.30 -14.30 11.36
CA ASP A 38 -1.79 -14.06 12.72
C ASP A 38 -3.29 -13.76 12.77
N ALA A 39 -3.79 -12.94 11.84
CA ALA A 39 -5.18 -12.48 11.87
C ALA A 39 -6.19 -13.51 11.33
N LEU A 40 -5.77 -14.37 10.39
CA LEU A 40 -6.66 -15.29 9.67
C LEU A 40 -6.42 -16.76 10.03
N GLY A 41 -5.29 -17.07 10.68
CA GLY A 41 -4.85 -18.43 10.97
C GLY A 41 -4.37 -19.20 9.74
N CYS A 42 -4.01 -18.49 8.66
CA CYS A 42 -3.51 -19.07 7.42
C CYS A 42 -1.98 -19.13 7.38
N ARG A 43 -1.42 -19.59 6.26
CA ARG A 43 0.01 -19.53 5.97
C ARG A 43 0.23 -18.91 4.60
N VAL A 44 0.74 -17.69 4.57
CA VAL A 44 1.15 -17.01 3.34
C VAL A 44 2.46 -17.62 2.85
N GLU A 45 2.46 -18.07 1.60
CA GLU A 45 3.59 -18.69 0.95
C GLU A 45 4.10 -17.83 -0.20
N HIS A 46 5.36 -17.43 -0.09
CA HIS A 46 6.02 -16.70 -1.16
C HIS A 46 6.24 -17.62 -2.37
N VAL A 47 5.62 -17.27 -3.49
CA VAL A 47 5.83 -17.92 -4.78
C VAL A 47 6.99 -17.22 -5.47
N ALA A 48 8.15 -17.88 -5.49
CA ALA A 48 9.36 -17.40 -6.16
C ALA A 48 9.48 -17.97 -7.59
N GLY A 49 10.50 -17.53 -8.34
CA GLY A 49 10.85 -18.10 -9.64
C GLY A 49 10.07 -17.54 -10.84
N TYR A 50 9.24 -16.53 -10.63
CA TYR A 50 8.60 -15.77 -11.70
C TYR A 50 8.98 -14.30 -11.59
N ASP A 51 9.51 -13.76 -12.68
CA ASP A 51 9.83 -12.35 -12.74
C ASP A 51 8.55 -11.53 -12.92
N THR A 52 8.07 -10.93 -11.83
CA THR A 52 6.84 -10.12 -11.85
C THR A 52 7.01 -8.83 -12.65
N ASP A 53 8.25 -8.42 -12.94
CA ASP A 53 8.53 -7.27 -13.79
C ASP A 53 8.06 -7.52 -15.24
N LEU A 54 7.93 -8.79 -15.65
CA LEU A 54 7.31 -9.19 -16.93
C LEU A 54 5.81 -8.88 -16.99
N LEU A 55 5.16 -8.60 -15.86
CA LEU A 55 3.76 -8.16 -15.79
C LEU A 55 3.62 -6.62 -15.86
N GLY A 56 4.74 -5.91 -16.02
CA GLY A 56 4.85 -4.45 -16.05
C GLY A 56 5.73 -3.92 -14.91
N THR A 57 6.59 -2.94 -15.20
CA THR A 57 7.56 -2.39 -14.22
C THR A 57 7.22 -0.98 -13.75
N PHE A 58 7.73 -0.60 -12.58
CA PHE A 58 7.76 0.79 -12.12
C PHE A 58 8.77 1.65 -12.90
N THR A 59 9.77 1.03 -13.53
CA THR A 59 10.90 1.70 -14.20
C THR A 59 10.61 2.12 -15.63
N ARG A 60 9.35 2.03 -16.10
CA ARG A 60 8.89 2.44 -17.44
C ARG A 60 9.44 1.61 -18.62
N ASP A 61 10.14 0.50 -18.35
CA ASP A 61 10.69 -0.39 -19.39
C ASP A 61 9.61 -1.24 -20.09
N ILE A 62 8.54 -1.62 -19.37
CA ILE A 62 7.39 -2.34 -19.93
C ILE A 62 6.10 -1.58 -19.56
N PRO A 63 5.32 -1.07 -20.53
CA PRO A 63 4.07 -0.37 -20.26
C PRO A 63 3.12 -1.22 -19.41
N ARG A 64 2.60 -0.64 -18.34
CA ARG A 64 1.59 -1.29 -17.49
C ARG A 64 0.34 -1.54 -18.33
N ALA A 65 -0.01 -2.81 -18.53
CA ALA A 65 -1.27 -3.17 -19.17
C ALA A 65 -2.42 -3.05 -18.15
N GLY A 66 -3.20 -1.97 -18.20
CA GLY A 66 -4.39 -1.79 -17.38
C GLY A 66 -4.17 -1.09 -16.03
N THR A 67 -5.20 -1.10 -15.20
CA THR A 67 -5.28 -0.46 -13.88
C THR A 67 -4.41 -1.16 -12.82
N GLN A 68 -4.19 -0.49 -11.68
CA GLN A 68 -3.49 -1.07 -10.53
C GLN A 68 -4.13 -2.38 -10.05
N LEU A 69 -5.46 -2.43 -10.05
CA LEU A 69 -6.22 -3.61 -9.67
C LEU A 69 -6.08 -4.75 -10.69
N GLU A 70 -6.10 -4.46 -11.99
CA GLU A 70 -5.93 -5.48 -13.03
C GLU A 70 -4.53 -6.13 -12.98
N ALA A 71 -3.49 -5.32 -12.72
CA ALA A 71 -2.14 -5.83 -12.50
C ALA A 71 -2.09 -6.76 -11.28
N ALA A 72 -2.70 -6.36 -10.16
CA ALA A 72 -2.78 -7.18 -8.95
C ALA A 72 -3.54 -8.49 -9.22
N ARG A 73 -4.64 -8.44 -9.97
CA ARG A 73 -5.44 -9.62 -10.34
C ARG A 73 -4.63 -10.63 -11.14
N ARG A 74 -3.95 -10.18 -12.20
CA ARG A 74 -3.09 -11.07 -13.00
C ARG A 74 -1.96 -11.68 -12.17
N LYS A 75 -1.36 -10.89 -11.27
CA LYS A 75 -0.28 -11.35 -10.38
C LYS A 75 -0.77 -12.39 -9.37
N ALA A 76 -1.93 -12.18 -8.75
CA ALA A 76 -2.53 -13.14 -7.82
C ALA A 76 -2.86 -14.45 -8.54
N GLN A 77 -3.51 -14.38 -9.71
CA GLN A 77 -3.83 -15.55 -10.54
C GLN A 77 -2.58 -16.31 -11.00
N MET A 78 -1.51 -15.60 -11.36
CA MET A 78 -0.24 -16.24 -11.72
C MET A 78 0.38 -16.96 -10.50
N GLY A 79 0.37 -16.32 -9.32
CA GLY A 79 0.82 -16.95 -8.08
C GLY A 79 0.05 -18.23 -7.75
N MET A 80 -1.28 -18.20 -7.90
CA MET A 80 -2.15 -19.38 -7.75
C MET A 80 -1.80 -20.48 -8.74
N LYS A 81 -1.63 -20.13 -10.02
CA LYS A 81 -1.27 -21.09 -11.08
C LYS A 81 0.08 -21.76 -10.82
N LEU A 82 1.09 -21.00 -10.41
CA LEU A 82 2.44 -21.52 -10.17
C LEU A 82 2.51 -22.41 -8.92
N SER A 83 1.73 -22.09 -7.89
CA SER A 83 1.71 -22.83 -6.63
C SER A 83 0.71 -23.99 -6.59
N GLY A 84 -0.29 -23.98 -7.49
CA GLY A 84 -1.43 -24.88 -7.45
C GLY A 84 -2.42 -24.60 -6.31
N LEU A 85 -2.33 -23.44 -5.65
CA LEU A 85 -3.17 -23.08 -4.52
C LEU A 85 -4.48 -22.39 -4.96
N PRO A 86 -5.61 -22.65 -4.29
CA PRO A 86 -6.91 -22.06 -4.64
C PRO A 86 -7.10 -20.63 -4.12
N ILE A 87 -6.15 -20.13 -3.32
CA ILE A 87 -6.18 -18.78 -2.77
C ILE A 87 -4.89 -18.05 -3.13
N GLY A 88 -5.04 -16.84 -3.66
CA GLY A 88 -3.94 -15.99 -4.10
C GLY A 88 -4.05 -14.58 -3.57
N ILE A 89 -2.90 -14.01 -3.25
CA ILE A 89 -2.75 -12.60 -2.91
C ILE A 89 -1.69 -11.94 -3.78
N ALA A 90 -1.91 -10.67 -4.08
CA ALA A 90 -0.94 -9.84 -4.78
C ALA A 90 -0.99 -8.41 -4.26
N SER A 91 0.17 -7.75 -4.22
CA SER A 91 0.25 -6.34 -3.91
C SER A 91 0.83 -5.51 -5.05
N GLU A 92 0.20 -4.37 -5.28
CA GLU A 92 0.56 -3.40 -6.30
C GLU A 92 0.60 -1.99 -5.72
N GLY A 93 1.64 -1.25 -6.07
CA GLY A 93 1.78 0.15 -5.68
C GLY A 93 1.50 1.10 -6.83
N SER A 94 1.17 2.35 -6.50
CA SER A 94 1.19 3.48 -7.41
C SER A 94 1.62 4.74 -6.65
N PHE A 95 2.21 5.69 -7.38
CA PHE A 95 2.64 6.97 -6.83
C PHE A 95 1.91 8.08 -7.56
N ALA A 96 1.40 9.03 -6.79
CA ALA A 96 0.67 10.18 -7.29
C ALA A 96 1.06 11.43 -6.48
N THR A 97 0.54 12.58 -6.90
CA THR A 97 0.57 13.78 -6.06
C THR A 97 -0.51 13.69 -4.99
N ASP A 98 -0.23 14.24 -3.81
CA ASP A 98 -1.16 14.35 -2.69
C ASP A 98 -2.54 14.85 -3.15
N PRO A 99 -3.63 14.11 -2.88
CA PRO A 99 -4.94 14.41 -3.45
C PRO A 99 -5.66 15.58 -2.75
N TYR A 100 -5.12 16.08 -1.64
CA TYR A 100 -5.76 17.13 -0.83
C TYR A 100 -5.23 18.52 -1.18
N LEU A 101 -3.92 18.68 -1.19
CA LEU A 101 -3.21 19.93 -1.42
C LEU A 101 -2.39 19.92 -2.72
N GLY A 102 -2.12 18.75 -3.30
CA GLY A 102 -1.28 18.65 -4.50
C GLY A 102 0.20 18.93 -4.23
N MET A 103 0.65 18.88 -2.97
CA MET A 103 1.97 19.39 -2.57
C MET A 103 3.04 18.32 -2.33
N PHE A 104 2.64 17.09 -2.04
CA PHE A 104 3.58 16.04 -1.61
C PHE A 104 3.45 14.78 -2.47
N PRO A 105 4.52 13.98 -2.58
CA PRO A 105 4.39 12.65 -3.13
C PRO A 105 3.53 11.75 -2.25
N TRP A 106 2.66 10.99 -2.90
CA TRP A 106 1.67 10.13 -2.28
C TRP A 106 1.84 8.69 -2.75
N ASN A 107 1.95 7.77 -1.81
CA ASN A 107 2.02 6.33 -2.07
C ASN A 107 0.64 5.71 -1.88
N ILE A 108 0.22 4.88 -2.82
CA ILE A 108 -1.03 4.12 -2.77
C ILE A 108 -0.66 2.65 -2.96
N GLU A 109 -0.88 1.83 -1.94
CA GLU A 109 -0.64 0.39 -1.96
C GLU A 109 -1.97 -0.34 -1.92
N LEU A 110 -2.16 -1.23 -2.89
CA LEU A 110 -3.33 -2.08 -3.03
C LEU A 110 -2.91 -3.53 -2.79
N ILE A 111 -3.70 -4.28 -2.01
CA ILE A 111 -3.58 -5.73 -1.89
C ILE A 111 -4.89 -6.37 -2.33
N LEU A 112 -4.78 -7.33 -3.23
CA LEU A 112 -5.89 -8.14 -3.71
C LEU A 112 -5.83 -9.53 -3.06
N TRP A 113 -6.98 -10.04 -2.63
CA TRP A 113 -7.20 -11.41 -2.20
C TRP A 113 -8.21 -12.08 -3.12
N ILE A 114 -7.86 -13.25 -3.64
CA ILE A 114 -8.74 -14.10 -4.47
C ILE A 114 -8.87 -15.46 -3.79
N ASP A 115 -10.09 -15.90 -3.53
CA ASP A 115 -10.42 -17.24 -3.05
C ASP A 115 -11.41 -17.88 -4.02
N THR A 116 -10.94 -18.83 -4.83
CA THR A 116 -11.79 -19.47 -5.84
C THR A 116 -12.77 -20.47 -5.24
N GLY A 117 -12.49 -21.01 -4.05
CA GLY A 117 -13.38 -21.96 -3.38
C GLY A 117 -14.64 -21.27 -2.83
N ARG A 118 -14.52 -19.98 -2.49
CA ARG A 118 -15.63 -19.15 -1.99
C ARG A 118 -16.10 -18.09 -2.97
N GLU A 119 -15.55 -18.07 -4.19
CA GLU A 119 -15.82 -17.06 -5.22
C GLU A 119 -15.63 -15.60 -4.72
N LEU A 120 -14.59 -15.37 -3.90
CA LEU A 120 -14.34 -14.07 -3.29
C LEU A 120 -13.19 -13.34 -3.99
N GLU A 121 -13.42 -12.07 -4.27
CA GLU A 121 -12.37 -11.11 -4.60
C GLU A 121 -12.48 -9.92 -3.64
N ILE A 122 -11.46 -9.73 -2.79
CA ILE A 122 -11.43 -8.66 -1.78
C ILE A 122 -10.24 -7.75 -2.07
N VAL A 123 -10.54 -6.48 -2.31
CA VAL A 123 -9.54 -5.43 -2.51
C VAL A 123 -9.36 -4.67 -1.21
N ALA A 124 -8.11 -4.47 -0.80
CA ALA A 124 -7.71 -3.64 0.33
C ALA A 124 -6.70 -2.58 -0.12
N MET A 125 -6.61 -1.48 0.63
CA MET A 125 -5.75 -0.37 0.27
C MET A 125 -5.28 0.40 1.49
N ALA A 126 -4.04 0.86 1.44
CA ALA A 126 -3.54 1.92 2.31
C ALA A 126 -2.81 2.97 1.47
N GLN A 127 -2.84 4.21 1.94
CA GLN A 127 -2.20 5.31 1.25
C GLN A 127 -1.67 6.34 2.24
N GLY A 128 -0.63 7.06 1.84
CA GLY A 128 -0.03 8.07 2.70
C GLY A 128 1.12 8.81 2.04
N LYS A 129 1.56 9.86 2.73
CA LYS A 129 2.75 10.61 2.35
C LYS A 129 3.95 9.67 2.27
N THR A 130 4.72 9.80 1.19
CA THR A 130 5.91 8.97 0.97
C THR A 130 7.17 9.80 0.81
N ASN A 131 8.30 9.11 0.90
CA ASN A 131 9.61 9.67 0.61
C ASN A 131 9.94 9.35 -0.85
N PHE A 132 9.55 10.26 -1.75
CA PHE A 132 9.82 10.21 -3.18
C PHE A 132 10.41 11.56 -3.57
N SER A 133 11.70 11.61 -3.88
CA SER A 133 12.40 12.86 -4.15
C SER A 133 13.59 12.62 -5.05
N HIS A 134 14.02 13.67 -5.74
CA HIS A 134 15.20 13.64 -6.59
C HIS A 134 16.01 14.93 -6.47
N LEU A 135 17.26 14.87 -6.93
CA LEU A 135 18.18 15.98 -7.05
C LEU A 135 19.05 15.78 -8.28
N LEU A 136 19.23 16.83 -9.08
CA LEU A 136 20.26 16.91 -10.10
C LEU A 136 21.35 17.85 -9.60
N THR A 137 22.58 17.38 -9.46
CA THR A 137 23.70 18.21 -8.98
C THR A 137 25.05 17.69 -9.45
N ALA A 138 26.04 18.58 -9.57
CA ALA A 138 27.46 18.24 -9.68
C ALA A 138 28.20 18.31 -8.34
N ASP A 139 27.55 18.78 -7.26
CA ASP A 139 28.20 18.98 -5.96
C ASP A 139 27.90 17.83 -4.99
N TRP A 140 28.95 17.18 -4.52
CA TRP A 140 28.87 16.15 -3.49
C TRP A 140 28.31 16.67 -2.16
N ALA A 141 28.55 17.93 -1.79
CA ALA A 141 27.98 18.50 -0.57
C ALA A 141 26.45 18.61 -0.67
N GLU A 142 25.93 19.04 -1.82
CA GLU A 142 24.49 19.06 -2.09
C GLU A 142 23.89 17.65 -2.11
N ALA A 143 24.57 16.70 -2.77
CA ALA A 143 24.15 15.30 -2.82
C ALA A 143 24.05 14.67 -1.42
N ARG A 144 25.03 14.91 -0.55
CA ARG A 144 24.97 14.47 0.86
C ARG A 144 23.81 15.12 1.61
N GLY A 145 23.60 16.42 1.42
CA GLY A 145 22.46 17.13 2.02
C GLY A 145 21.11 16.54 1.59
N PHE A 146 20.97 16.21 0.32
CA PHE A 146 19.79 15.51 -0.21
C PHE A 146 19.63 14.12 0.41
N ALA A 147 20.68 13.32 0.47
CA ALA A 147 20.63 11.98 1.06
C ALA A 147 20.09 12.01 2.50
N CYS A 148 20.58 12.95 3.33
CA CYS A 148 20.07 13.15 4.69
C CYS A 148 18.57 13.50 4.72
N ARG A 149 18.12 14.46 3.89
CA ARG A 149 16.69 14.86 3.82
C ARG A 149 15.79 13.71 3.33
N SER A 150 16.34 12.87 2.46
CA SER A 150 15.72 11.66 1.93
C SER A 150 15.85 10.47 2.87
N LYS A 151 16.20 10.67 4.15
CA LYS A 151 16.27 9.61 5.18
C LYS A 151 17.25 8.46 4.86
N PHE A 152 18.31 8.75 4.10
CA PHE A 152 19.40 7.80 3.88
C PHE A 152 20.21 7.59 5.18
N PRO A 153 20.70 6.38 5.49
CA PRO A 153 20.68 5.15 4.68
C PRO A 153 19.45 4.27 4.84
N ASP A 154 18.53 4.56 5.77
CA ASP A 154 17.33 3.73 5.98
C ASP A 154 16.48 3.64 4.71
N HIS A 155 16.40 4.75 3.97
CA HIS A 155 15.91 4.78 2.60
C HIS A 155 17.09 4.75 1.64
N HIS A 156 17.12 3.77 0.76
CA HIS A 156 18.21 3.64 -0.22
C HIS A 156 18.06 4.69 -1.33
N LEU A 157 19.14 4.90 -2.07
CA LEU A 157 19.17 5.82 -3.22
C LEU A 157 19.50 5.08 -4.53
N VAL A 158 19.10 5.73 -5.62
CA VAL A 158 19.54 5.45 -6.98
C VAL A 158 20.36 6.63 -7.47
N VAL A 159 21.42 6.34 -8.23
CA VAL A 159 22.30 7.33 -8.85
C VAL A 159 22.37 7.06 -10.36
N ARG A 160 22.27 8.13 -11.16
CA ARG A 160 22.42 8.12 -12.61
C ARG A 160 23.38 9.22 -13.07
N PRO A 161 24.17 9.01 -14.12
CA PRO A 161 24.80 10.11 -14.85
C PRO A 161 23.73 11.01 -15.47
N ASP A 162 24.05 12.30 -15.64
CA ASP A 162 23.19 13.26 -16.33
C ASP A 162 21.78 13.33 -15.71
N GLY A 163 20.76 12.71 -16.30
CA GLY A 163 19.35 12.92 -15.94
C GLY A 163 18.56 11.68 -15.53
N GLU A 164 17.28 11.89 -15.20
CA GLU A 164 16.31 10.84 -14.82
C GLU A 164 16.22 9.70 -15.85
N GLN A 165 16.44 10.02 -17.13
CA GLN A 165 16.27 9.09 -18.25
C GLN A 165 17.56 8.37 -18.66
N ASP A 166 18.65 8.55 -17.93
CA ASP A 166 19.91 7.88 -18.27
C ASP A 166 19.80 6.36 -18.04
N PRO A 167 20.15 5.53 -19.04
CA PRO A 167 20.05 4.07 -18.96
C PRO A 167 21.09 3.44 -18.02
N ALA A 168 22.20 4.14 -17.74
CA ALA A 168 23.19 3.71 -16.78
C ALA A 168 22.78 4.19 -15.37
N PHE A 169 22.65 3.25 -14.44
CA PHE A 169 22.31 3.60 -13.07
C PHE A 169 22.78 2.57 -12.05
N ARG A 170 22.94 3.04 -10.82
CA ARG A 170 23.21 2.21 -9.65
C ARG A 170 22.06 2.36 -8.67
N LYS A 171 21.42 1.25 -8.31
CA LYS A 171 20.26 1.20 -7.41
C LYS A 171 20.56 0.43 -6.13
N GLY A 172 19.82 0.70 -5.07
CA GLY A 172 19.95 -0.01 -3.80
C GLY A 172 21.20 0.37 -3.01
N LEU A 173 21.71 1.58 -3.24
CA LEU A 173 22.81 2.14 -2.46
C LEU A 173 22.32 2.27 -1.02
N SER A 174 23.01 1.62 -0.09
CA SER A 174 22.54 1.45 1.29
C SER A 174 23.54 1.91 2.36
N ASN A 175 24.67 2.47 1.94
CA ASN A 175 25.65 3.08 2.84
C ASN A 175 26.42 4.22 2.16
N TRP A 176 26.98 5.10 2.99
CA TRP A 176 27.63 6.34 2.53
C TRP A 176 28.81 6.11 1.59
N THR A 177 29.61 5.08 1.84
CA THR A 177 30.77 4.75 1.00
C THR A 177 30.35 4.34 -0.40
N GLU A 178 29.34 3.46 -0.52
CA GLU A 178 28.78 3.08 -1.82
C GLU A 178 28.17 4.28 -2.55
N LEU A 179 27.47 5.16 -1.83
CA LEU A 179 26.87 6.36 -2.41
C LEU A 179 27.93 7.31 -2.97
N GLU A 180 29.00 7.57 -2.24
CA GLU A 180 30.10 8.44 -2.68
C GLU A 180 30.80 7.86 -3.92
N LEU A 181 31.12 6.57 -3.89
CA LEU A 181 31.72 5.88 -5.04
C LEU A 181 30.79 5.86 -6.26
N ALA A 182 29.49 5.65 -6.05
CA ALA A 182 28.50 5.70 -7.13
C ALA A 182 28.36 7.10 -7.71
N PHE A 183 28.36 8.13 -6.87
CA PHE A 183 28.29 9.54 -7.29
C PHE A 183 29.50 9.92 -8.13
N SER A 184 30.73 9.69 -7.64
CA SER A 184 31.95 10.01 -8.39
C SER A 184 32.04 9.25 -9.71
N ALA A 185 31.61 7.98 -9.74
CA ALA A 185 31.58 7.20 -10.97
C ALA A 185 30.55 7.74 -11.99
N ALA A 186 29.35 8.12 -11.53
CA ALA A 186 28.33 8.69 -12.38
C ALA A 186 28.74 10.07 -12.91
N GLN A 187 29.35 10.90 -12.06
CA GLN A 187 29.87 12.22 -12.43
C GLN A 187 30.94 12.12 -13.52
N ALA A 188 31.84 11.14 -13.44
CA ALA A 188 32.87 10.91 -14.45
C ALA A 188 32.31 10.40 -15.78
N GLN A 189 31.11 9.80 -15.78
CA GLN A 189 30.42 9.30 -16.97
C GLN A 189 29.51 10.36 -17.61
N SER A 190 29.05 11.34 -16.83
CA SER A 190 28.16 12.41 -17.26
C SER A 190 28.84 13.34 -18.26
N GLY A 191 28.10 13.75 -19.29
CA GLY A 191 28.58 14.73 -20.27
C GLY A 191 28.76 16.13 -19.69
N GLU A 192 27.96 16.49 -18.68
CA GLU A 192 27.96 17.81 -18.03
C GLU A 192 28.52 17.80 -16.60
N GLY A 193 29.04 16.64 -16.14
CA GLY A 193 29.48 16.42 -14.76
C GLY A 193 28.34 16.42 -13.72
N GLN A 194 27.09 16.33 -14.18
CA GLN A 194 25.90 16.28 -13.35
C GLN A 194 25.54 14.85 -12.98
N VAL A 195 24.95 14.68 -11.79
CA VAL A 195 24.49 13.41 -11.27
C VAL A 195 23.06 13.56 -10.80
N PHE A 196 22.19 12.67 -11.29
CA PHE A 196 20.82 12.56 -10.84
C PHE A 196 20.73 11.54 -9.71
N LEU A 197 20.28 11.99 -8.54
CA LEU A 197 19.97 11.16 -7.39
C LEU A 197 18.46 11.08 -7.21
N GLU A 198 17.95 9.90 -6.88
CA GLU A 198 16.55 9.71 -6.53
C GLU A 198 16.40 8.70 -5.38
N THR A 199 15.31 8.83 -4.63
CA THR A 199 14.92 7.82 -3.63
C THR A 199 14.60 6.49 -4.31
N ASP A 200 15.15 5.40 -3.82
CA ASP A 200 14.83 4.08 -4.34
C ASP A 200 13.46 3.63 -3.85
N MET A 201 12.49 3.60 -4.77
CA MET A 201 11.09 3.31 -4.44
C MET A 201 10.77 1.83 -4.33
N ARG A 202 11.72 0.92 -4.55
CA ARG A 202 11.49 -0.53 -4.38
C ARG A 202 11.16 -0.81 -2.91
N ALA A 203 10.22 -1.72 -2.66
CA ALA A 203 9.72 -1.95 -1.30
C ALA A 203 10.84 -2.28 -0.30
N CYS A 204 11.77 -3.18 -0.64
CA CYS A 204 12.91 -3.52 0.21
C CYS A 204 13.89 -2.37 0.50
N ALA A 205 13.81 -1.27 -0.24
CA ALA A 205 14.69 -0.11 -0.16
C ALA A 205 14.01 1.11 0.49
N ASN A 206 12.71 1.01 0.80
CA ASN A 206 11.91 2.13 1.29
C ASN A 206 11.03 1.71 2.47
N PRO A 207 11.52 1.87 3.72
CA PRO A 207 10.77 1.51 4.92
C PRO A 207 9.40 2.19 5.03
N THR A 208 9.26 3.45 4.60
CA THR A 208 7.97 4.16 4.60
C THR A 208 6.96 3.47 3.68
N ARG A 209 7.41 3.01 2.50
CA ARG A 209 6.58 2.23 1.58
C ARG A 209 6.21 0.86 2.17
N MET A 210 7.16 0.16 2.80
CA MET A 210 6.90 -1.12 3.47
C MET A 210 5.86 -1.00 4.57
N GLU A 211 5.89 0.08 5.35
CA GLU A 211 4.86 0.35 6.34
C GLU A 211 3.48 0.57 5.70
N THR A 212 3.42 1.27 4.56
CA THR A 212 2.15 1.42 3.82
C THR A 212 1.62 0.06 3.34
N ILE A 213 2.49 -0.84 2.87
CA ILE A 213 2.10 -2.20 2.47
C ILE A 213 1.58 -2.99 3.68
N ARG A 214 2.23 -2.86 4.84
CA ARG A 214 1.78 -3.49 6.10
C ARG A 214 0.37 -3.01 6.47
N LEU A 215 0.11 -1.70 6.41
CA LEU A 215 -1.21 -1.12 6.66
C LEU A 215 -2.28 -1.62 5.67
N ALA A 216 -1.91 -1.82 4.40
CA ALA A 216 -2.82 -2.40 3.41
C ALA A 216 -3.14 -3.88 3.73
N ALA A 217 -2.19 -4.63 4.30
CA ALA A 217 -2.43 -5.99 4.78
C ALA A 217 -3.34 -6.01 6.01
N GLU A 218 -3.21 -5.02 6.90
CA GLU A 218 -4.14 -4.86 8.03
C GLU A 218 -5.55 -4.55 7.56
N ASP A 219 -5.73 -3.61 6.62
CA ASP A 219 -7.03 -3.32 6.00
C ASP A 219 -7.63 -4.59 5.36
N LEU A 220 -6.81 -5.39 4.67
CA LEU A 220 -7.24 -6.67 4.10
C LEU A 220 -7.72 -7.65 5.18
N SER A 221 -6.96 -7.80 6.26
CA SER A 221 -7.32 -8.70 7.37
C SER A 221 -8.67 -8.31 7.99
N GLN A 222 -8.93 -7.01 8.16
CA GLN A 222 -10.18 -6.49 8.71
C GLN A 222 -11.35 -6.74 7.77
N ARG A 223 -11.16 -6.49 6.47
CA ARG A 223 -12.18 -6.75 5.43
C ARG A 223 -12.56 -8.22 5.39
N ILE A 224 -11.58 -9.12 5.36
CA ILE A 224 -11.81 -10.56 5.34
C ILE A 224 -12.61 -10.95 6.60
N ARG A 225 -12.14 -10.58 7.80
CA ARG A 225 -12.79 -10.92 9.07
C ARG A 225 -14.20 -10.34 9.24
N SER A 226 -14.55 -9.30 8.48
CA SER A 226 -15.88 -8.72 8.50
C SER A 226 -16.87 -9.59 7.72
N ARG A 227 -17.79 -10.24 8.44
CA ARG A 227 -18.79 -11.14 7.87
C ARG A 227 -20.11 -10.44 7.61
N CYS A 228 -20.77 -10.86 6.54
CA CYS A 228 -22.14 -10.44 6.25
C CYS A 228 -23.09 -10.99 7.32
N PRO A 229 -23.97 -10.16 7.91
CA PRO A 229 -24.98 -10.64 8.86
C PRO A 229 -25.99 -11.63 8.26
N GLU A 230 -26.28 -11.54 6.96
CA GLU A 230 -27.27 -12.40 6.29
C GLU A 230 -26.67 -13.72 5.80
N CYS A 231 -25.57 -13.66 5.05
CA CYS A 231 -25.01 -14.85 4.38
C CYS A 231 -23.68 -15.34 5.00
N ALA A 232 -23.20 -14.70 6.07
CA ALA A 232 -21.94 -14.99 6.74
C ALA A 232 -20.66 -14.86 5.87
N SER A 233 -20.78 -14.47 4.59
CA SER A 233 -19.65 -14.31 3.67
C SER A 233 -18.62 -13.30 4.22
N PRO A 234 -17.30 -13.59 4.13
CA PRO A 234 -16.24 -12.62 4.31
C PRO A 234 -16.39 -11.41 3.38
N GLY A 235 -15.75 -10.30 3.72
CA GLY A 235 -15.69 -9.11 2.85
C GLY A 235 -16.88 -8.16 3.00
N PHE A 236 -17.65 -8.23 4.09
CA PHE A 236 -18.71 -7.26 4.37
C PHE A 236 -18.10 -5.92 4.83
N TRP A 237 -17.97 -4.96 3.93
CA TRP A 237 -17.16 -3.76 4.19
C TRP A 237 -17.81 -2.47 3.72
N LYS A 238 -17.16 -1.36 4.03
CA LYS A 238 -17.53 0.00 3.65
C LYS A 238 -17.53 0.11 2.13
N VAL A 239 -18.70 0.36 1.53
CA VAL A 239 -18.88 0.53 0.07
C VAL A 239 -19.21 1.95 -0.33
N GLU A 240 -19.74 2.76 0.60
CA GLU A 240 -20.14 4.14 0.32
C GLU A 240 -20.07 5.00 1.58
N ARG A 241 -19.77 6.28 1.40
CA ARG A 241 -19.80 7.31 2.45
C ARG A 241 -20.95 8.26 2.17
N ILE A 242 -21.74 8.55 3.19
CA ILE A 242 -22.83 9.52 3.15
C ILE A 242 -22.34 10.79 3.84
N SER A 243 -22.31 11.91 3.12
CA SER A 243 -21.97 13.23 3.66
C SER A 243 -23.12 13.84 4.47
N GLY A 244 -22.90 15.03 5.02
CA GLY A 244 -23.92 15.79 5.75
C GLY A 244 -23.74 15.76 7.27
N LEU A 245 -22.52 15.53 7.77
CA LEU A 245 -22.26 15.65 9.21
C LEU A 245 -22.51 17.11 9.63
N LYS A 246 -23.32 17.33 10.67
CA LYS A 246 -23.76 18.67 11.06
C LYS A 246 -22.60 19.48 11.65
N CYS A 247 -22.44 20.72 11.20
CA CYS A 247 -21.46 21.66 11.74
C CYS A 247 -21.70 21.91 13.24
N SER A 248 -20.63 21.94 14.05
CA SER A 248 -20.74 22.21 15.48
C SER A 248 -21.17 23.64 15.83
N SER A 249 -20.96 24.60 14.92
CA SER A 249 -21.30 26.02 15.08
C SER A 249 -22.69 26.36 14.53
N CYS A 250 -22.90 26.27 13.22
CA CYS A 250 -24.15 26.69 12.58
C CYS A 250 -25.22 25.58 12.43
N GLY A 251 -24.84 24.30 12.60
CA GLY A 251 -25.76 23.17 12.45
C GLY A 251 -26.06 22.73 11.01
N GLU A 252 -25.59 23.46 10.00
CA GLU A 252 -25.74 23.09 8.59
C GLU A 252 -24.99 21.79 8.25
N PRO A 253 -25.48 21.00 7.28
CA PRO A 253 -24.78 19.81 6.80
C PRO A 253 -23.49 20.20 6.09
N THR A 254 -22.41 19.47 6.35
CA THR A 254 -21.11 19.67 5.71
C THR A 254 -20.78 18.54 4.74
N SER A 255 -19.71 18.68 3.96
CA SER A 255 -19.18 17.59 3.11
C SER A 255 -18.57 16.44 3.91
N GLU A 256 -18.34 16.61 5.21
CA GLU A 256 -17.84 15.58 6.11
C GLU A 256 -18.80 14.38 6.19
N THR A 257 -18.22 13.19 6.39
CA THR A 257 -18.97 11.93 6.40
C THR A 257 -19.83 11.83 7.67
N ARG A 258 -21.15 11.69 7.48
CA ARG A 258 -22.12 11.42 8.54
C ARG A 258 -22.28 9.93 8.81
N ALA A 259 -22.29 9.14 7.75
CA ALA A 259 -22.57 7.71 7.83
C ALA A 259 -21.82 6.94 6.75
N VAL A 260 -21.71 5.63 6.94
CA VAL A 260 -21.06 4.72 6.01
C VAL A 260 -21.99 3.56 5.70
N ILE A 261 -22.17 3.26 4.42
CA ILE A 261 -22.89 2.05 4.01
C ILE A 261 -21.90 0.91 3.94
N TYR A 262 -22.24 -0.19 4.62
CA TYR A 262 -21.57 -1.47 4.50
C TYR A 262 -22.36 -2.35 3.53
N GLY A 263 -21.67 -3.09 2.68
CA GLY A 263 -22.27 -3.98 1.69
C GLY A 263 -21.58 -5.33 1.64
N CYS A 264 -22.35 -6.37 1.31
CA CYS A 264 -21.82 -7.71 1.06
C CYS A 264 -21.37 -7.85 -0.40
N ILE A 265 -20.29 -8.60 -0.63
CA ILE A 265 -19.81 -8.94 -1.97
C ILE A 265 -20.53 -10.16 -2.58
N ASN A 266 -21.22 -10.97 -1.76
CA ASN A 266 -21.87 -12.22 -2.17
C ASN A 266 -23.41 -12.14 -2.21
N CYS A 267 -24.02 -11.19 -1.52
CA CYS A 267 -25.48 -11.00 -1.51
C CYS A 267 -25.84 -9.52 -1.53
N GLU A 268 -27.13 -9.20 -1.65
CA GLU A 268 -27.61 -7.82 -1.79
C GLU A 268 -27.64 -7.05 -0.45
N TYR A 269 -27.31 -7.70 0.68
CA TYR A 269 -27.40 -7.08 1.99
C TYR A 269 -26.50 -5.85 2.12
N ARG A 270 -27.12 -4.75 2.57
CA ARG A 270 -26.46 -3.48 2.90
C ARG A 270 -27.02 -2.92 4.19
N CYS A 271 -26.17 -2.26 4.97
CA CYS A 271 -26.62 -1.50 6.14
C CYS A 271 -25.88 -0.18 6.27
N THR A 272 -26.59 0.86 6.65
CA THR A 272 -26.02 2.17 6.98
C THR A 272 -25.61 2.20 8.45
N ARG A 273 -24.38 2.64 8.73
CA ARG A 273 -23.89 2.89 10.09
C ARG A 273 -23.53 4.36 10.23
N GLU A 274 -24.20 5.04 11.15
CA GLU A 274 -23.89 6.44 11.51
C GLU A 274 -22.51 6.51 12.16
N LEU A 275 -21.73 7.54 11.81
CA LEU A 275 -20.51 7.87 12.51
C LEU A 275 -20.87 8.72 13.73
N THR A 276 -20.52 8.21 14.91
CA THR A 276 -20.80 8.89 16.18
C THR A 276 -19.59 9.65 16.73
N ASP A 277 -18.42 9.46 16.12
CA ASP A 277 -17.17 10.09 16.52
C ASP A 277 -16.37 10.54 15.26
N PRO A 278 -16.23 11.85 15.01
CA PRO A 278 -16.82 12.93 15.79
C PRO A 278 -18.35 13.02 15.57
N PRO A 279 -19.15 13.42 16.58
CA PRO A 279 -20.61 13.54 16.44
C PRO A 279 -21.04 14.79 15.64
N ARG A 280 -20.12 15.73 15.41
CA ARG A 280 -20.33 16.97 14.64
C ARG A 280 -19.05 17.33 13.87
N ALA A 281 -19.24 18.03 12.75
CA ALA A 281 -18.14 18.52 11.94
C ALA A 281 -17.48 19.76 12.56
N ASP A 282 -16.17 19.87 12.37
CA ASP A 282 -15.40 21.07 12.70
C ASP A 282 -15.83 22.23 11.78
N PRO A 283 -16.12 23.44 12.30
CA PRO A 283 -16.54 24.58 11.49
C PRO A 283 -15.53 24.96 10.39
N ARG A 284 -14.25 24.56 10.51
CA ARG A 284 -13.22 24.74 9.47
C ARG A 284 -13.55 24.04 8.15
N PHE A 285 -14.38 23.00 8.18
CA PHE A 285 -14.82 22.25 7.00
C PHE A 285 -16.27 22.57 6.58
N CYS A 286 -16.89 23.59 7.19
CA CYS A 286 -18.25 24.00 6.86
C CYS A 286 -18.23 25.14 5.85
N GLU A 287 -18.79 24.92 4.66
CA GLU A 287 -18.87 25.92 3.58
C GLU A 287 -19.62 27.21 3.99
N TYR A 288 -20.47 27.15 5.02
CA TYR A 288 -21.15 28.34 5.54
C TYR A 288 -20.29 29.12 6.55
N CYS A 289 -19.60 28.42 7.47
CA CYS A 289 -18.76 29.07 8.49
C CYS A 289 -17.37 29.45 7.97
N ASN A 290 -16.87 28.71 6.99
CA ASN A 290 -15.58 28.88 6.34
C ASN A 290 -15.76 28.66 4.82
N PRO A 291 -16.37 29.63 4.11
CA PRO A 291 -16.58 29.57 2.66
C PRO A 291 -15.26 29.58 1.85
#